data_AF-A0A4R7RZ34-F1
#
_entry.id   AF-A0A4R7RZ34-F1
#
_cell.length_a   1.000
_cell.length_b   1.000
_cell.length_c   1.000
_cell.angle_alpha   90.00
_cell.angle_beta   90.00
_cell.angle_gamma   90.00
#
_symmetry.space_group_name_H-M   'P 1'
#
loop_
_entity.id
_entity.type
_entity.pdbx_description
1 polymer ?
#
loop_
_entity_poly.entity_id
_entity_poly.type
_entity_poly.pdbx_seq_one_letter_code
_entity_poly.pdbx_strand_id
1 'polypeptide(L)'
;MKATQTPDPQRDELETQLVGINAKTAPYPAARSWSGGRKRVVGRGPMESYCYHVMSRTCGGEVFFDDVEKEALKRLMWRLSDFCGVKLVTYCLMGNHFHLLVEVPKREA
;
A
#
# COMPACT_ATOMS: atom_id res chain seq x y z
N MET A 1 34.54 10.41 -6.40
CA MET A 1 33.88 11.32 -5.45
C MET A 1 32.40 11.35 -5.83
N LYS A 2 31.52 10.63 -5.12
CA LYS A 2 30.08 10.65 -5.43
C LYS A 2 29.51 11.98 -4.94
N ALA A 3 28.87 12.72 -5.84
CA ALA A 3 28.22 13.98 -5.52
C ALA A 3 27.11 13.72 -4.49
N THR A 4 27.22 14.34 -3.32
CA THR A 4 26.15 14.38 -2.32
C THR A 4 24.99 15.16 -2.95
N GLN A 5 23.93 14.46 -3.37
CA GLN A 5 22.71 15.11 -3.84
C GLN A 5 22.11 15.89 -2.66
N THR A 6 22.06 17.21 -2.78
CA THR A 6 21.41 18.10 -1.82
C THR A 6 19.93 17.71 -1.74
N PRO A 7 19.35 17.51 -0.54
CA PRO A 7 17.94 17.16 -0.43
C PRO A 7 17.09 18.27 -1.07
N ASP A 8 16.23 17.88 -1.99
CA ASP A 8 15.31 18.77 -2.70
C ASP A 8 14.22 19.23 -1.72
N PRO A 9 14.21 20.51 -1.32
CA PRO A 9 13.32 21.01 -0.26
C PRO A 9 11.84 20.80 -0.59
N GLN A 10 11.50 20.73 -1.89
CA GLN A 10 10.13 20.58 -2.35
C GLN A 10 9.61 19.14 -2.17
N ARG A 11 10.50 18.14 -2.13
CA ARG A 11 10.16 16.73 -1.84
C ARG A 11 9.90 16.52 -0.35
N ASP A 12 10.73 17.11 0.51
CA ASP A 12 10.57 17.01 1.98
C ASP A 12 9.27 17.68 2.44
N GLU A 13 8.87 18.80 1.82
CA GLU A 13 7.57 19.44 2.08
C GLU A 13 6.39 18.54 1.72
N LEU A 14 6.43 17.88 0.56
CA LEU A 14 5.39 16.93 0.15
C LEU A 14 5.31 15.75 1.12
N GLU A 15 6.44 15.14 1.51
CA GLU A 15 6.43 14.04 2.48
C GLU A 15 5.83 14.47 3.82
N THR A 16 6.17 15.67 4.30
CA THR A 16 5.62 16.26 5.52
C THR A 16 4.12 16.54 5.39
N GLN A 17 3.64 16.97 4.21
CA GLN A 17 2.20 17.17 3.93
C GLN A 17 1.44 15.85 3.84
N LEU A 18 2.09 14.76 3.41
CA LEU A 18 1.49 13.43 3.31
C LEU A 18 1.37 12.73 4.68
N VAL A 19 2.13 13.18 5.70
CA VAL A 19 2.00 12.67 7.08
C VAL A 19 0.64 13.08 7.66
N GLY A 20 -0.24 12.10 7.80
CA GLY A 20 -1.58 12.31 8.36
C GLY A 20 -2.68 12.57 7.32
N ILE A 21 -2.40 12.41 6.02
CA ILE A 21 -3.47 12.36 5.02
C ILE A 21 -4.38 11.17 5.32
N ASN A 22 -5.57 11.52 5.83
CA ASN A 22 -6.65 10.58 6.00
C ASN A 22 -7.19 10.28 4.60
N ALA A 23 -6.68 9.20 3.98
CA ALA A 23 -7.20 8.67 2.73
C ALA A 23 -8.66 8.23 2.95
N LYS A 24 -9.57 9.18 2.87
CA LYS A 24 -11.02 9.00 3.03
C LYS A 24 -11.53 8.22 1.82
N THR A 25 -11.44 6.90 1.88
CA THR A 25 -12.29 6.03 1.07
C THR A 25 -13.75 6.37 1.38
N ALA A 26 -14.63 6.34 0.39
CA ALA A 26 -16.03 6.73 0.51
C ALA A 26 -16.70 6.14 1.77
N PRO A 27 -17.65 6.88 2.40
CA PRO A 27 -18.31 6.42 3.61
C PRO A 27 -18.96 5.06 3.38
N TYR A 28 -18.56 4.05 4.16
CA TYR A 28 -19.20 2.73 4.18
C TYR A 28 -20.20 2.71 5.35
N PRO A 29 -21.52 2.83 5.11
CA PRO A 29 -22.50 3.03 6.17
C PRO A 29 -22.58 1.86 7.17
N ALA A 30 -22.16 0.67 6.74
CA ALA A 30 -22.08 -0.53 7.58
C ALA A 30 -20.74 -0.65 8.34
N ALA A 31 -19.82 0.31 8.22
CA ALA A 31 -18.57 0.29 8.96
C ALA A 31 -18.84 0.50 10.46
N ARG A 32 -18.62 -0.55 11.25
CA ARG A 32 -18.73 -0.51 12.73
C ARG A 32 -17.72 0.44 13.39
N SER A 33 -16.71 0.92 12.67
CA SER A 33 -15.83 2.02 13.11
C SER A 33 -15.27 2.77 11.91
N TRP A 34 -15.27 4.10 11.96
CA TRP A 34 -14.52 4.95 11.05
C TRP A 34 -13.04 4.87 11.45
N SER A 35 -12.28 3.99 10.79
CA SER A 35 -10.84 3.77 11.00
C SER A 35 -10.41 3.97 12.46
N GLY A 36 -10.97 3.19 13.39
CA GLY A 36 -10.76 3.39 14.83
C GLY A 36 -9.29 3.49 15.22
N GLY A 37 -8.79 4.72 15.34
CA GLY A 37 -7.57 5.17 16.05
C GLY A 37 -6.25 4.44 15.79
N ARG A 38 -6.19 3.41 14.95
CA ARG A 38 -4.98 2.59 14.76
C ARG A 38 -3.98 3.44 13.98
N LYS A 39 -2.96 3.93 14.71
CA LYS A 39 -1.77 4.53 14.12
C LYS A 39 -1.31 3.62 12.97
N ARG A 40 -1.29 4.16 11.75
CA ARG A 40 -0.63 3.48 10.64
C ARG A 40 0.82 3.32 11.08
N VAL A 41 1.31 2.09 11.13
CA VAL A 41 2.71 1.83 11.42
C VAL A 41 3.47 2.27 10.19
N VAL A 42 4.06 3.45 10.26
CA VAL A 42 4.98 3.97 9.25
C VAL A 42 6.38 3.54 9.65
N GLY A 43 7.21 3.20 8.67
CA GLY A 43 8.63 2.95 8.88
C GLY A 43 9.30 4.04 9.71
N ARG A 44 10.27 3.66 10.56
CA ARG A 44 10.93 4.59 11.49
C ARG A 44 11.81 5.65 10.82
N GLY A 45 12.19 5.47 9.54
CA GLY A 45 13.08 6.35 8.81
C GLY A 45 12.78 6.36 7.30
N PRO A 46 13.15 7.44 6.58
CA PRO A 46 12.73 7.66 5.19
C PRO A 46 13.47 6.80 4.15
N MET A 47 14.63 6.24 4.50
CA MET A 47 15.53 5.55 3.57
C MET A 47 15.80 4.10 3.97
N GLU A 48 14.87 3.42 4.60
CA GLU A 48 14.99 1.99 4.93
C GLU A 48 13.95 1.15 4.20
N SER A 49 14.23 -0.14 4.06
CA SER A 49 13.26 -1.10 3.52
C SER A 49 12.22 -1.45 4.58
N TYR A 50 10.95 -1.52 4.18
CA TYR A 50 9.84 -1.87 5.06
C TYR A 50 8.89 -2.86 4.42
N CYS A 51 8.46 -3.86 5.19
CA CYS A 51 7.43 -4.80 4.78
C CYS A 51 6.09 -4.45 5.41
N TYR A 52 5.05 -4.41 4.58
CA TYR A 52 3.69 -4.10 4.98
C TYR A 52 2.74 -5.24 4.61
N HIS A 53 1.85 -5.56 5.56
CA HIS A 53 0.69 -6.39 5.28
C HIS A 53 -0.45 -5.49 4.79
N VAL A 54 -0.77 -5.59 3.50
CA VAL A 54 -1.85 -4.83 2.87
C VAL A 54 -3.02 -5.76 2.64
N MET A 55 -4.22 -5.30 2.97
CA MET A 55 -5.45 -6.05 2.72
C MET A 55 -6.54 -5.15 2.19
N SER A 56 -7.36 -5.69 1.30
CA SER A 56 -8.57 -5.03 0.81
C SER A 56 -9.68 -6.06 0.63
N ARG A 57 -10.93 -5.63 0.83
CA ARG A 57 -12.14 -6.43 0.73
C ARG A 57 -13.07 -5.79 -0.29
N THR A 58 -13.83 -6.61 -1.01
CA THR A 58 -14.93 -6.15 -1.87
C THR A 58 -15.94 -5.33 -1.07
N CYS A 59 -16.53 -4.32 -1.71
CA CYS A 59 -17.66 -3.60 -1.14
C CYS A 59 -18.78 -4.59 -0.80
N GLY A 60 -19.44 -4.43 0.36
CA GLY A 60 -20.49 -5.37 0.77
C GLY A 60 -19.99 -6.72 1.31
N GLY A 61 -18.71 -7.07 1.12
CA GLY A 61 -18.15 -8.36 1.50
C GLY A 61 -18.60 -9.54 0.63
N GLU A 62 -19.21 -9.25 -0.52
CA GLU A 62 -19.70 -10.22 -1.49
C GLU A 62 -18.55 -10.99 -2.14
N VAL A 63 -18.80 -12.27 -2.44
CA VAL A 63 -17.82 -13.20 -3.02
C VAL A 63 -17.88 -13.10 -4.54
N PHE A 64 -17.03 -12.23 -5.11
CA PHE A 64 -16.97 -11.97 -6.55
C PHE A 64 -15.80 -12.64 -7.26
N PHE A 65 -14.77 -13.11 -6.54
CA PHE A 65 -13.57 -13.62 -7.19
C PHE A 65 -13.66 -15.13 -7.41
N ASP A 66 -13.94 -15.54 -8.64
CA ASP A 66 -13.72 -16.89 -9.11
C ASP A 66 -12.25 -17.09 -9.52
N ASP A 67 -11.92 -18.23 -10.14
CA ASP A 67 -10.54 -18.54 -10.51
C ASP A 67 -10.01 -17.68 -11.67
N VAL A 68 -10.87 -17.23 -12.58
CA VAL A 68 -10.55 -16.29 -13.67
C VAL A 68 -10.28 -14.90 -13.09
N GLU A 69 -11.15 -14.39 -12.22
CA GLU A 69 -10.92 -13.07 -11.60
C GLU A 69 -9.69 -13.07 -10.70
N LYS A 70 -9.42 -14.16 -9.95
CA LYS A 70 -8.20 -14.28 -9.15
C LYS A 70 -6.94 -14.19 -10.01
N GLU A 71 -6.89 -14.87 -11.15
CA GLU A 71 -5.74 -14.83 -12.05
C GLU A 71 -5.58 -13.46 -12.71
N ALA A 72 -6.69 -12.82 -13.11
CA ALA A 72 -6.68 -11.45 -13.64
C ALA A 72 -6.17 -10.45 -12.60
N LEU A 73 -6.68 -10.53 -11.37
CA LEU A 73 -6.28 -9.68 -10.25
C LEU A 73 -4.80 -9.88 -9.91
N LYS A 74 -4.32 -11.12 -9.83
CA LYS A 74 -2.89 -11.44 -9.65
C LYS A 74 -2.04 -10.73 -10.70
N ARG A 75 -2.36 -10.87 -11.99
CA ARG A 75 -1.59 -10.23 -13.09
C ARG A 75 -1.58 -8.71 -12.98
N LEU A 76 -2.72 -8.12 -12.64
CA LEU A 76 -2.83 -6.68 -12.39
C LEU A 76 -1.93 -6.25 -11.23
N MET A 77 -1.90 -7.02 -10.14
CA MET A 77 -1.11 -6.72 -8.95
C MET A 77 0.39 -6.75 -9.21
N TRP A 78 0.88 -7.69 -10.02
CA TRP A 78 2.27 -7.69 -10.47
C TRP A 78 2.61 -6.45 -11.30
N ARG A 79 1.75 -6.06 -12.24
CA ARG A 79 1.96 -4.83 -13.03
C ARG A 79 1.93 -3.58 -12.15
N LEU A 80 1.04 -3.54 -11.17
CA LEU A 80 0.95 -2.43 -10.21
C LEU A 80 2.13 -2.41 -9.26
N SER A 81 2.67 -3.55 -8.84
CA SER A 81 3.88 -3.57 -8.00
C SER A 81 5.07 -2.98 -8.73
N ASP A 82 5.23 -3.34 -10.01
CA ASP A 82 6.29 -2.79 -10.87
C ASP A 82 6.10 -1.29 -11.08
N PHE A 83 4.88 -0.86 -11.41
CA PHE A 83 4.54 0.56 -11.60
C PHE A 83 4.79 1.40 -10.33
N CYS A 84 4.40 0.88 -9.17
CA CYS A 84 4.58 1.56 -7.88
C CYS A 84 6.01 1.47 -7.34
N GLY A 85 6.90 0.70 -7.97
CA GLY A 85 8.27 0.49 -7.49
C GLY A 85 8.33 -0.24 -6.15
N VAL A 86 7.37 -1.13 -5.89
CA VAL A 86 7.33 -1.95 -4.67
C VAL A 86 7.48 -3.43 -5.04
N LYS A 87 8.04 -4.21 -4.12
CA LYS A 87 8.24 -5.65 -4.33
C LYS A 87 7.11 -6.43 -3.68
N LEU A 88 6.37 -7.18 -4.49
CA LEU A 88 5.34 -8.10 -4.01
C LEU A 88 6.02 -9.40 -3.54
N VAL A 89 6.13 -9.60 -2.23
CA VAL A 89 6.84 -10.73 -1.63
C VAL A 89 5.98 -11.99 -1.64
N THR A 90 4.73 -11.87 -1.21
CA THR A 90 3.75 -12.96 -1.25
C THR A 90 2.31 -12.41 -1.26
N TYR A 91 1.36 -13.23 -1.67
CA TYR A 91 -0.04 -12.90 -1.77
C TYR A 91 -0.95 -14.07 -1.39
N CYS A 92 -2.15 -13.73 -0.95
CA CYS A 92 -3.26 -14.68 -0.79
C CYS A 92 -4.52 -14.03 -1.35
N LEU A 93 -5.16 -14.68 -2.34
CA LEU A 93 -6.41 -14.24 -2.94
C LEU A 93 -7.55 -15.14 -2.45
N MET A 94 -8.54 -14.55 -1.80
CA MET A 94 -9.75 -15.21 -1.34
C MET A 94 -10.93 -14.73 -2.17
N GLY A 95 -12.12 -15.29 -2.00
CA GLY A 95 -13.27 -14.97 -2.86
C GLY A 95 -13.82 -13.54 -2.72
N ASN A 96 -13.55 -12.84 -1.61
CA ASN A 96 -14.04 -11.48 -1.35
C ASN A 96 -12.97 -10.52 -0.80
N HIS A 97 -11.73 -10.95 -0.67
CA HIS A 97 -10.63 -10.11 -0.20
C HIS A 97 -9.28 -10.69 -0.60
N PHE A 98 -8.25 -9.87 -0.47
CA PHE A 98 -6.88 -10.30 -0.68
C PHE A 98 -5.97 -9.77 0.42
N HIS A 99 -4.88 -10.49 0.63
CA HIS A 99 -3.79 -10.12 1.50
C HIS A 99 -2.49 -10.10 0.71
N LEU A 100 -1.66 -9.08 0.96
CA LEU A 100 -0.34 -8.92 0.36
C LEU A 100 0.70 -8.64 1.41
N LEU A 101 1.86 -9.24 1.22
CA LEU A 101 3.08 -8.78 1.83
C LEU A 101 3.87 -8.02 0.78
N VAL A 102 4.00 -6.71 0.98
CA VAL A 102 4.71 -5.82 0.07
C VAL A 102 5.92 -5.27 0.78
N GLU A 103 7.08 -5.35 0.14
CA GLU A 103 8.31 -4.71 0.55
C GLU A 103 8.46 -3.39 -0.22
N VAL A 104 8.55 -2.27 0.49
CA VAL A 104 8.96 -0.99 -0.07
C VAL A 104 10.48 -0.98 -0.03
N PRO A 105 11.17 -0.97 -1.19
CA PRO A 105 12.62 -1.06 -1.23
C PRO A 105 13.27 0.17 -0.61
N LYS A 106 14.50 -0.01 -0.12
CA LYS A 106 15.35 1.10 0.32
C LYS A 106 15.53 2.08 -0.84
N ARG A 107 15.23 3.36 -0.62
CA ARG A 107 15.54 4.39 -1.63
C ARG A 107 17.06 4.57 -1.72
N GLU A 108 17.59 4.53 -2.94
CA GLU A 108 18.96 4.95 -3.21
C GLU A 108 19.04 6.49 -3.14
N ALA A 109 20.16 7.00 -2.63
CA ALA A 109 20.42 8.43 -2.46
C ALA A 109 20.90 9.11 -3.75
#